data_AF-A0A1X7SV59-F1
#
_entry.id   AF-A0A1X7SV59-F1
#
_cell.length_a   1.000
_cell.length_b   1.000
_cell.length_c   1.000
_cell.angle_alpha   90.00
_cell.angle_beta   90.00
_cell.angle_gamma   90.00
#
_symmetry.space_group_name_H-M   'P 1'
#
loop_
_entity.id
_entity.type
_entity.pdbx_description
1 polymer ?
#
loop_
_entity_poly.entity_id
_entity_poly.type
_entity_poly.pdbx_seq_one_letter_code
_entity_poly.pdbx_strand_id
1 'polypeptide(L)' 'VEAQEKKKKKTGRAKRRMQYNRRFVNVVASFGRKKGPNSNAP' A
#
# COMPACT_ATOMS: atom_id res chain seq x y z
N VAL A 1 20.92 12.50 -8.17
CA VAL A 1 19.54 12.35 -8.69
C VAL A 1 18.67 13.34 -7.93
N GLU A 2 17.99 14.23 -8.64
CA GLU A 2 17.16 15.27 -8.04
C GLU A 2 15.90 14.69 -7.40
N ALA A 3 15.42 15.33 -6.34
CA ALA A 3 14.18 14.93 -5.68
C ALA A 3 13.02 15.19 -6.64
N GLN A 4 12.33 14.11 -7.03
CA GLN A 4 11.10 14.24 -7.81
C GLN A 4 10.01 14.90 -6.99
N GLU A 5 9.32 15.89 -7.57
CA GLU A 5 8.12 16.47 -6.98
C GLU A 5 7.03 15.40 -6.83
N LYS A 6 6.52 15.24 -5.60
CA LYS A 6 5.46 14.29 -5.27
C LYS A 6 4.32 14.99 -4.55
N LYS A 7 3.10 14.58 -4.88
CA LYS A 7 1.89 15.07 -4.18
C LYS A 7 2.00 14.81 -2.68
N LYS A 8 1.50 15.74 -1.86
CA LYS A 8 1.46 15.61 -0.40
C LYS A 8 0.71 14.34 0.00
N LYS A 9 1.31 13.53 0.88
CA LYS A 9 0.69 12.31 1.40
C LYS A 9 -0.40 12.68 2.41
N LYS A 10 -1.48 11.90 2.44
CA LYS A 10 -2.48 11.97 3.51
C LYS A 10 -1.81 11.66 4.86
N THR A 11 -2.23 12.33 5.92
CA THR A 11 -1.71 12.17 7.30
C THR A 11 -2.82 11.74 8.26
N GLY A 12 -2.44 11.36 9.49
CA GLY A 12 -3.37 11.04 10.58
C GLY A 12 -4.42 9.97 10.25
N ARG A 13 -5.68 10.26 10.57
CA ARG A 13 -6.82 9.36 10.38
C ARG A 13 -7.03 8.98 8.91
N ALA A 14 -6.85 9.93 8.00
CA ALA A 14 -7.00 9.68 6.56
C ALA A 14 -5.97 8.68 6.03
N LYS A 15 -4.73 8.74 6.53
CA LYS A 15 -3.69 7.74 6.20
C LYS A 15 -4.04 6.36 6.75
N ARG A 16 -4.47 6.27 8.00
CA ARG A 16 -4.85 5.00 8.64
C ARG A 16 -6.01 4.31 7.90
N ARG A 17 -7.04 5.07 7.50
CA ARG A 17 -8.16 4.54 6.70
C ARG A 17 -7.70 3.95 5.37
N MET A 18 -6.85 4.69 4.64
CA MET A 18 -6.32 4.23 3.36
C MET A 18 -5.46 2.96 3.51
N GLN A 19 -4.66 2.86 4.57
CA GLN A 19 -3.85 1.67 4.87
C GLN A 19 -4.71 0.45 5.21
N TYR A 20 -5.77 0.63 6.01
CA TYR A 20 -6.69 -0.46 6.34
C TYR A 20 -7.38 -1.01 5.09
N ASN A 21 -7.96 -0.14 4.27
CA ASN A 21 -8.63 -0.54 3.04
C ASN A 21 -7.70 -1.33 2.10
N ARG A 22 -6.44 -0.88 1.95
CA ARG A 22 -5.43 -1.56 1.13
C ARG A 22 -5.00 -2.93 1.68
N ARG A 23 -5.02 -3.14 3.00
CA ARG A 23 -4.53 -4.38 3.62
C ARG A 23 -5.61 -5.44 3.78
N PHE A 24 -6.85 -5.03 4.01
CA PHE A 24 -7.91 -5.94 4.46
C PHE A 24 -9.14 -5.94 3.56
N VAL A 25 -9.63 -4.77 3.14
CA VAL A 25 -10.88 -4.69 2.38
C VAL A 25 -10.66 -5.06 0.92
N ASN A 26 -9.59 -4.56 0.31
CA ASN A 26 -9.35 -4.71 -1.12
C ASN A 26 -8.56 -5.99 -1.49
N VAL A 27 -8.08 -6.77 -0.51
CA VAL A 27 -7.28 -7.97 -0.76
C VAL A 27 -8.18 -9.19 -0.64
N VAL A 28 -8.28 -9.97 -1.72
CA VAL A 28 -8.92 -11.29 -1.69
C VAL A 28 -7.87 -12.34 -1.33
N ALA A 29 -8.22 -13.30 -0.48
CA ALA A 29 -7.34 -14.41 -0.15
C ALA A 29 -7.23 -15.36 -1.36
N SER A 30 -6.06 -15.38 -2.00
CA SER A 30 -5.72 -16.33 -3.05
C SER A 30 -4.96 -17.52 -2.48
N PHE A 31 -4.93 -18.63 -3.22
CA PHE A 31 -4.11 -19.80 -2.88
C PHE A 31 -2.60 -19.45 -2.91
N GLY A 32 -1.81 -20.16 -2.10
CA GLY A 32 -0.36 -19.96 -1.98
C GLY A 32 0.07 -18.96 -0.91
N ARG A 33 1.38 -18.67 -0.83
CA ARG A 33 1.93 -17.72 0.16
C ARG A 33 1.57 -16.27 -0.20
N LYS A 34 1.09 -15.50 0.76
CA LYS A 34 0.85 -14.05 0.59
C LYS A 34 2.14 -13.33 0.20
N LYS A 35 2.13 -12.64 -0.95
CA LYS A 35 3.21 -11.72 -1.33
C LYS A 35 3.22 -10.50 -0.41
N GLY A 36 4.42 -9.98 -0.14
CA GLY A 36 4.61 -8.81 0.71
C GLY A 36 4.22 -7.50 0.02
N PRO A 37 4.01 -6.42 0.79
CA PRO A 37 3.54 -5.13 0.25
C PRO A 37 4.53 -4.39 -0.66
N ASN A 38 5.79 -4.82 -0.74
CA ASN A 38 6.83 -4.26 -1.62
C ASN A 38 7.59 -5.38 -2.33
N SER A 39 6.89 -6.47 -2.67
CA SER A 39 7.47 -7.59 -3.42
C SER A 39 7.51 -7.22 -4.90
N ASN A 40 8.70 -6.87 -5.40
CA ASN A 40 8.94 -6.51 -6.80
C ASN A 40 9.46 -7.73 -7.60
N ALA A 41 8.90 -8.92 -7.38
CA ALA A 41 9.21 -10.06 -8.24
C ALA A 41 8.83 -9.72 -9.69
N PRO A 42 9.58 -10.20 -10.71
CA PRO A 42 9.19 -10.03 -12.09
C PRO A 42 7.79 -10.59 -12.37
#